data_AF-A0A1Z9LQ62-F1
#
_entry.id   AF-A0A1Z9LQ62-F1
#
_cell.length_a   1.000
_cell.length_b   1.000
_cell.length_c   1.000
_cell.angle_alpha   90.00
_cell.angle_beta   90.00
_cell.angle_gamma   90.00
#
_symmetry.space_group_name_H-M   'P 1'
#
loop_
_entity.id
_entity.type
_entity.pdbx_description
1 polymer ?
#
loop_
_entity_poly.entity_id
_entity_poly.type
_entity_poly.pdbx_seq_one_letter_code
_entity_poly.pdbx_strand_id
1 'polypeptide(L)'
;MKLSDVVASHGFTPSTLGIIDNAKLYERQNADGVIELLCVQKIGSAMRVDRQPLMAIATPDTMHEPMLLPVGKAISNQIIPKDRLESYLNSTLAAA
;
A
#
# COMPACT_ATOMS: atom_id res chain seq x y z
N MET A 1 -15.93 1.62 11.26
CA MET A 1 -15.74 1.35 9.82
C MET A 1 -14.75 0.20 9.64
N LYS A 2 -14.83 -0.64 8.59
CA LYS A 2 -13.81 -1.66 8.35
C LYS A 2 -12.62 -1.01 7.64
N LEU A 3 -11.40 -1.49 7.91
CA LEU A 3 -10.18 -1.01 7.24
C LEU A 3 -10.29 -1.07 5.71
N SER A 4 -10.93 -2.13 5.19
CA SER A 4 -11.20 -2.32 3.77
C SER A 4 -11.99 -1.15 3.17
N ASP A 5 -12.94 -0.60 3.91
CA ASP A 5 -13.83 0.45 3.41
C ASP A 5 -13.06 1.77 3.30
N VAL A 6 -12.19 2.06 4.28
CA VAL A 6 -11.32 3.25 4.30
C VAL A 6 -10.35 3.20 3.12
N VAL A 7 -9.62 2.10 2.93
CA VAL A 7 -8.61 2.05 1.85
C VAL A 7 -9.27 2.02 0.47
N ALA A 8 -10.44 1.37 0.34
CA ALA A 8 -11.20 1.35 -0.90
C ALA A 8 -11.71 2.75 -1.31
N SER A 9 -12.06 3.63 -0.37
CA SER A 9 -12.42 5.02 -0.72
C SER A 9 -11.26 5.82 -1.30
N HIS A 10 -10.02 5.36 -1.10
CA HIS A 10 -8.82 5.92 -1.72
C HIS A 10 -8.38 5.16 -2.98
N GLY A 11 -9.19 4.25 -3.52
CA GLY A 11 -8.90 3.51 -4.73
C GLY A 11 -7.96 2.31 -4.55
N PHE A 12 -7.67 1.92 -3.31
CA PHE A 12 -6.89 0.71 -3.04
C PHE A 12 -7.77 -0.53 -3.07
N THR A 13 -7.22 -1.61 -3.62
CA THR A 13 -7.84 -2.94 -3.65
C THR A 13 -6.90 -3.96 -3.01
N PRO A 14 -7.39 -5.12 -2.52
CA PRO A 14 -6.50 -6.15 -1.98
C PRO A 14 -5.45 -6.58 -3.02
N SER A 15 -4.18 -6.58 -2.64
CA SER A 15 -3.09 -6.94 -3.54
C SER A 15 -2.95 -8.46 -3.67
N THR A 16 -2.56 -8.92 -4.86
CA THR A 16 -2.23 -10.32 -5.14
C THR A 16 -0.73 -10.62 -5.07
N LEU A 17 0.12 -9.58 -4.87
CA LEU A 17 1.58 -9.72 -4.86
C LEU A 17 2.11 -10.52 -3.67
N GLY A 18 1.34 -10.65 -2.59
CA GLY A 18 1.76 -11.45 -1.46
C GLY A 18 0.76 -11.49 -0.32
N ILE A 19 0.86 -12.56 0.46
CA ILE A 19 0.15 -12.73 1.72
C ILE A 19 1.18 -12.55 2.83
N ILE A 20 0.93 -11.59 3.72
CA ILE A 20 1.80 -11.29 4.85
C ILE A 20 1.05 -11.65 6.13
N ASP A 21 1.68 -12.44 6.99
CA ASP A 21 1.07 -12.81 8.26
C ASP A 21 0.79 -11.57 9.13
N ASN A 22 -0.40 -11.57 9.75
CA ASN A 22 -0.91 -10.47 10.57
C ASN A 22 -0.97 -9.08 9.87
N ALA A 23 -0.92 -9.03 8.54
CA ALA A 23 -1.04 -7.82 7.76
C ALA A 23 -2.01 -7.95 6.59
N LYS A 24 -2.41 -6.80 6.05
CA LYS A 24 -3.15 -6.70 4.79
C LYS A 24 -2.35 -5.85 3.82
N LEU A 25 -2.14 -6.40 2.62
CA LEU A 25 -1.52 -5.72 1.51
C LEU A 25 -2.61 -5.26 0.55
N TYR A 26 -2.54 -3.99 0.17
CA TYR A 26 -3.41 -3.38 -0.82
C TYR A 26 -2.57 -2.74 -1.91
N GLU A 27 -3.16 -2.60 -3.09
CA GLU A 27 -2.55 -1.93 -4.23
C GLU A 27 -3.52 -0.95 -4.89
N ARG A 28 -2.97 0.12 -5.45
CA ARG A 28 -3.66 1.06 -6.33
C ARG A 28 -2.80 1.29 -7.56
N GLN A 29 -3.40 1.21 -8.74
CA GLN A 29 -2.74 1.59 -9.99
C GLN A 29 -3.07 3.05 -10.31
N ASN A 30 -2.04 3.85 -10.51
CA ASN A 30 -2.17 5.25 -10.89
C ASN A 30 -2.10 5.41 -12.42
N ALA A 31 -2.62 6.53 -12.93
CA ALA A 31 -2.70 6.79 -14.37
C ALA A 31 -1.34 6.94 -15.06
N ASP A 32 -0.29 7.26 -14.29
CA ASP A 32 1.10 7.39 -14.74
C ASP A 32 1.83 6.04 -14.80
N GLY A 33 1.14 4.93 -14.50
CA GLY A 33 1.72 3.58 -14.50
C GLY A 33 2.41 3.21 -13.19
N VAL A 34 2.40 4.09 -12.18
CA VAL A 34 2.91 3.76 -10.84
C VAL A 34 1.90 2.88 -10.11
N ILE A 35 2.39 1.81 -9.49
CA ILE A 35 1.63 0.96 -8.57
C ILE A 35 1.98 1.37 -7.16
N GLU A 36 0.99 1.65 -6.34
CA GLU A 36 1.19 1.97 -4.93
C GLU A 36 0.80 0.80 -4.06
N LEU A 37 1.76 0.25 -3.32
CA LEU A 37 1.50 -0.75 -2.32
C LEU A 37 1.28 -0.11 -0.97
N LEU A 38 0.24 -0.54 -0.27
CA LEU A 38 -0.09 -0.16 1.09
C LEU A 38 -0.16 -1.41 1.96
N CYS A 39 0.74 -1.51 2.93
CA CYS A 39 0.70 -2.56 3.93
C CYS A 39 0.17 -1.98 5.25
N VAL A 40 -0.82 -2.65 5.83
CA VAL A 40 -1.35 -2.34 7.16
C VAL A 40 -1.25 -3.59 8.02
N GLN A 41 -0.34 -3.56 8.99
CA GLN A 41 -0.06 -4.67 9.89
C GLN A 41 -0.57 -4.38 11.31
N LYS A 42 -1.17 -5.37 11.96
CA LYS A 42 -1.54 -5.24 13.37
C LYS A 42 -0.33 -5.54 14.25
N ILE A 43 0.00 -4.63 15.17
CA ILE A 43 1.06 -4.78 16.16
C ILE A 43 0.53 -4.46 17.56
N GLY A 44 0.14 -5.50 18.30
CA GLY A 44 -0.53 -5.34 19.59
C GLY A 44 -1.85 -4.57 19.46
N SER A 45 -1.94 -3.41 20.11
CA SER A 45 -3.09 -2.48 20.04
C SER A 45 -2.97 -1.42 18.95
N ALA A 46 -1.81 -1.30 18.30
CA ALA A 46 -1.53 -0.34 17.25
C ALA A 46 -1.48 -1.00 15.87
N MET A 47 -1.36 -0.17 14.84
CA MET A 47 -1.30 -0.58 13.44
C MET A 47 -0.04 0.03 12.81
N ARG A 48 0.81 -0.80 12.20
CA ARG A 48 1.93 -0.34 11.39
C ARG A 48 1.44 -0.10 9.97
N VAL A 49 1.78 1.06 9.40
CA VAL A 49 1.47 1.41 8.03
C VAL A 49 2.77 1.62 7.26
N ASP A 50 2.88 0.95 6.13
CA ASP A 50 3.92 1.15 5.13
C ASP A 50 3.25 1.45 3.77
N ARG A 51 3.78 2.40 3.01
CA ARG A 51 3.36 2.73 1.64
C ARG A 51 4.59 2.81 0.75
N GLN A 52 4.55 2.12 -0.38
CA GLN A 52 5.64 2.13 -1.36
C GLN A 52 5.08 2.32 -2.78
N PRO A 53 5.40 3.44 -3.45
CA PRO A 53 5.19 3.57 -4.88
C PRO A 53 6.23 2.73 -5.64
N LEU A 54 5.79 2.02 -6.66
CA LEU A 54 6.57 1.10 -7.47
C LEU A 54 6.31 1.38 -8.96
N MET A 55 7.35 1.33 -9.77
CA MET A 55 7.24 1.33 -11.23
C MET A 55 7.57 -0.07 -11.74
N ALA A 56 6.69 -0.64 -12.55
CA ALA A 56 7.01 -1.87 -13.27
C ALA A 56 7.92 -1.54 -14.46
N ILE A 57 9.12 -2.12 -14.48
CA ILE A 57 10.04 -2.01 -15.62
C ILE A 57 9.81 -3.23 -16.49
N ALA A 58 9.31 -3.00 -17.71
CA ALA A 58 9.24 -4.03 -18.73
C ALA A 58 10.66 -4.43 -19.13
N THR A 59 11.06 -5.67 -18.85
CA THR A 59 12.27 -6.25 -19.41
C THR A 59 12.00 -6.78 -20.81
N PRO A 60 12.90 -6.57 -21.79
CA PRO A 60 12.74 -7.08 -23.16
C PRO A 60 12.54 -8.61 -23.24
N ASP A 61 13.00 -9.36 -22.24
CA ASP A 61 12.71 -10.79 -22.09
C ASP A 61 11.40 -11.01 -21.35
N THR A 62 10.40 -11.49 -22.08
CA THR A 62 9.01 -11.74 -21.66
C THR A 62 8.84 -13.00 -20.79
N MET A 63 9.92 -13.54 -20.25
CA MET A 63 9.95 -14.80 -19.48
C MET A 63 10.11 -14.60 -17.96
N HIS A 64 10.29 -13.37 -17.49
CA HIS A 64 10.50 -13.07 -16.06
C HIS A 64 9.42 -12.12 -15.52
N GLU A 65 9.09 -12.26 -14.23
CA GLU A 65 8.21 -11.33 -13.52
C GLU A 65 8.72 -9.88 -13.69
N PRO A 66 7.81 -8.89 -13.86
CA PRO A 66 8.20 -7.51 -14.07
C PRO A 66 9.06 -7.03 -12.89
N MET A 67 10.20 -6.42 -13.19
CA MET A 67 11.07 -5.85 -12.17
C MET A 67 10.38 -4.61 -11.57
N LEU A 68 10.11 -4.65 -10.27
CA LEU A 68 9.48 -3.54 -9.55
C LEU A 68 10.54 -2.61 -8.98
N LEU A 69 10.55 -1.36 -9.43
CA LEU A 69 11.47 -0.33 -8.95
C LEU A 69 10.76 0.57 -7.93
N PRO A 70 11.27 0.71 -6.69
CA PRO A 70 10.84 1.74 -5.77
C PRO A 70 10.99 3.13 -6.37
N VAL A 71 9.91 3.90 -6.39
CA VAL A 71 9.90 5.28 -6.88
C VAL A 71 9.21 6.20 -5.87
N GLY A 72 9.47 7.50 -5.99
CA GLY A 72 8.81 8.51 -5.17
C GLY A 72 9.09 8.40 -3.67
N LYS A 73 8.20 8.98 -2.87
CA LYS A 73 8.33 9.02 -1.41
C LYS A 73 7.62 7.81 -0.80
N ALA A 74 8.39 6.97 -0.13
CA ALA A 74 7.84 5.89 0.69
C ALA A 74 7.46 6.37 2.09
N ILE A 75 6.51 5.65 2.70
CA ILE A 75 6.19 5.72 4.11
C ILE A 75 6.55 4.38 4.69
N SER A 76 7.35 4.36 5.75
CA SER A 76 7.69 3.10 6.41
C SER A 76 7.63 3.21 7.93
N ASN A 77 7.29 2.08 8.55
CA ASN A 77 7.27 1.87 9.99
C ASN A 77 6.45 2.91 10.77
N GLN A 78 5.35 3.40 10.18
CA GLN A 78 4.48 4.34 10.87
C GLN A 78 3.55 3.59 11.82
N ILE A 79 3.77 3.75 13.12
CA ILE A 79 2.98 3.12 14.17
C ILE A 79 1.85 4.05 14.56
N ILE A 80 0.62 3.66 14.23
CA ILE A 80 -0.59 4.46 14.41
C ILE A 80 -1.51 3.77 15.43
N PRO A 81 -1.97 4.47 16.48
CA PRO A 81 -3.04 3.98 17.33
C PRO A 81 -4.29 3.62 16.50
N LYS A 82 -4.96 2.51 16.84
CA LYS A 82 -6.09 1.99 16.06
C LYS A 82 -7.21 3.03 15.87
N ASP A 83 -7.48 3.83 16.89
CA ASP A 83 -8.48 4.91 16.90
C ASP A 83 -8.12 6.09 15.98
N ARG A 84 -6.84 6.25 15.62
CA ARG A 84 -6.35 7.31 14.73
C ARG A 84 -6.07 6.83 13.30
N LEU A 85 -6.11 5.52 13.05
CA LEU A 85 -5.72 4.93 11.77
C LEU A 85 -6.52 5.52 10.61
N GLU A 86 -7.82 5.65 10.75
CA GLU A 86 -8.68 6.19 9.69
C GLU A 86 -8.31 7.63 9.30
N SER A 87 -8.16 8.51 10.29
CA SER A 87 -7.74 9.90 10.07
C SER A 87 -6.34 9.99 9.44
N TYR A 88 -5.43 9.12 9.88
CA TYR A 88 -4.10 9.03 9.30
C TYR A 88 -4.16 8.60 7.82
N LEU A 89 -4.90 7.54 7.48
CA LEU A 89 -5.05 7.08 6.11
C LEU A 89 -5.72 8.15 5.23
N ASN A 90 -6.75 8.82 5.73
CA ASN A 90 -7.42 9.90 5.00
C ASN A 90 -6.50 11.07 4.69
N SER A 91 -5.63 11.49 5.62
CA SER A 91 -4.68 12.57 5.36
C SER A 91 -3.50 12.14 4.46
N THR A 92 -3.10 10.87 4.54
CA THR A 92 -1.90 10.35 3.87
C THR A 92 -2.18 9.87 2.43
N LEU A 93 -3.39 9.39 2.16
CA LEU A 93 -3.77 8.78 0.88
C LEU A 93 -4.57 9.73 -0.03
N ALA A 94 -5.07 10.86 0.50
CA ALA A 94 -5.84 11.86 -0.24
C ALA A 94 -5.03 12.67 -1.26
N ALA A 95 -3.73 12.40 -1.40
CA ALA A 95 -2.87 13.00 -2.40
C ALA A 95 -1.94 11.93 -3.00
N ALA A 96 -2.37 11.33 -4.11
CA ALA A 96 -1.50 10.89 -5.18
C ALA A 96 -2.19 11.21 -6.50
#